data_AF-C1MK81-F1
#
_entry.id   AF-C1MK81-F1
#
_cell.length_a   1.000
_cell.length_b   1.000
_cell.length_c   1.000
_cell.angle_alpha   90.00
_cell.angle_beta   90.00
_cell.angle_gamma   90.00
#
_symmetry.space_group_name_H-M   'P 1'
#
loop_
_entity.id
_entity.type
_entity.pdbx_description
1 polymer ?
#
loop_
_entity_poly.entity_id
_entity_poly.type
_entity_poly.pdbx_seq_one_letter_code
_entity_poly.pdbx_strand_id
1 'polypeptide(L)'
;PLIRTLLGIDAEFVALAPAVTSLDACGNEVVVQAARLGLARVSVVRGDAAIERRLVPIIDDYIRAVEPVHDYLTRFSGLIPGDLDPNTSGHHITKLKHAYLKLRYLVDVGCVFVGHGLKQDFKMINITVPPAQIVDTVELFHFKRQRKLSLRFLASVLLDLDIQATTHDSIEDARVAIRLYEKYLDLNEIPGAFQAKLLEIYRHGKQ
;
A
#
# COMPACT_ATOMS: atom_id res chain seq x y z
N PRO A 1 -1.73 -8.80 19.29
CA PRO A 1 -2.71 -9.50 18.43
C PRO A 1 -2.59 -11.00 18.68
N LEU A 2 -3.57 -11.79 18.25
CA LEU A 2 -3.43 -13.25 18.25
C LEU A 2 -2.67 -13.69 16.99
N ILE A 3 -2.17 -14.93 16.98
CA ILE A 3 -1.61 -15.54 15.76
C ILE A 3 -2.67 -15.49 14.65
N ARG A 4 -2.25 -15.15 13.42
CA ARG A 4 -3.10 -15.05 12.22
C ARG A 4 -4.22 -13.99 12.25
N THR A 5 -4.14 -13.00 13.15
CA THR A 5 -4.96 -11.78 13.02
C THR A 5 -4.76 -11.15 11.65
N LEU A 6 -5.86 -10.88 10.94
CA LEU A 6 -5.85 -10.21 9.63
C LEU A 6 -5.74 -8.69 9.83
N LEU A 7 -4.77 -8.07 9.14
CA LEU A 7 -4.52 -6.63 9.18
C LEU A 7 -4.40 -6.08 7.76
N GLY A 8 -5.08 -4.96 7.50
CA GLY A 8 -4.85 -4.19 6.27
C GLY A 8 -3.66 -3.27 6.49
N ILE A 9 -2.77 -3.15 5.51
CA ILE A 9 -1.61 -2.25 5.58
C ILE A 9 -1.42 -1.53 4.25
N ASP A 10 -1.03 -0.28 4.36
CA ASP A 10 -0.58 0.55 3.26
C ASP A 10 0.52 1.52 3.78
N ALA A 11 1.41 1.96 2.90
CA ALA A 11 2.51 2.85 3.24
C ALA A 11 2.79 3.87 2.15
N GLU A 12 3.08 5.10 2.57
CA GLU A 12 3.37 6.22 1.68
C GLU A 12 4.81 6.67 1.81
N PHE A 13 5.35 7.13 0.69
CA PHE A 13 6.76 7.47 0.55
C PHE A 13 6.93 8.86 -0.05
N VAL A 14 8.04 9.50 0.31
CA VAL A 14 8.47 10.79 -0.25
C VAL A 14 9.83 10.62 -0.92
N ALA A 15 10.14 11.46 -1.90
CA ALA A 15 11.47 11.51 -2.50
C ALA A 15 12.40 12.39 -1.65
N LEU A 16 13.49 11.79 -1.17
CA LEU A 16 14.55 12.46 -0.42
C LEU A 16 15.67 12.95 -1.35
N ALA A 17 15.83 12.31 -2.51
CA ALA A 17 16.73 12.76 -3.56
C ALA A 17 16.16 12.39 -4.94
N PRO A 18 16.36 13.23 -5.97
CA PRO A 18 15.89 12.94 -7.32
C PRO A 18 16.66 11.76 -7.94
N ALA A 19 16.09 11.19 -9.00
CA ALA A 19 16.83 10.26 -9.84
C ALA A 19 17.97 11.00 -10.57
N VAL A 20 19.10 10.33 -10.76
CA VAL A 20 20.21 10.85 -11.57
C VAL A 20 20.09 10.26 -12.97
N THR A 21 19.98 11.14 -13.96
CA THR A 21 19.95 10.78 -15.38
C THR A 21 21.28 11.11 -16.05
N SER A 22 21.61 10.37 -17.11
CA SER A 22 22.70 10.65 -18.02
C SER A 22 22.21 10.46 -19.44
N LEU A 23 22.86 11.09 -20.41
CA LEU A 23 22.63 10.80 -21.81
C LEU A 23 23.40 9.55 -22.21
N ASP A 24 22.76 8.66 -22.97
CA ASP A 24 23.44 7.56 -23.65
C ASP A 24 24.16 8.04 -24.93
N ALA A 25 24.87 7.14 -25.60
CA ALA A 25 25.57 7.43 -26.85
C ALA A 25 24.64 7.84 -28.01
N CYS A 26 23.33 7.62 -27.87
CA CYS A 26 22.30 7.98 -28.84
C CYS A 26 21.57 9.29 -28.45
N GLY A 27 21.93 9.92 -27.34
CA GLY A 27 21.31 11.14 -26.84
C GLY A 27 19.98 10.92 -26.08
N ASN A 28 19.66 9.68 -25.71
CA ASN A 28 18.49 9.42 -24.86
C ASN A 28 18.85 9.58 -23.39
N GLU A 29 17.94 10.14 -22.60
CA GLU A 29 18.07 10.16 -21.14
C GLU A 29 17.87 8.76 -20.57
N VAL A 30 18.87 8.30 -19.83
CA VAL A 30 18.86 7.03 -19.10
C VAL A 30 19.03 7.32 -17.62
N VAL A 31 18.16 6.72 -16.79
CA VAL A 31 18.28 6.80 -15.33
C VAL A 31 19.46 5.93 -14.89
N VAL A 32 20.52 6.58 -14.41
CA VAL A 32 21.73 5.92 -13.88
C VAL A 32 21.54 5.53 -12.42
N GLN A 33 20.81 6.37 -11.68
CA GLN A 33 20.48 6.12 -10.28
C GLN A 33 19.01 6.46 -10.03
N ALA A 34 18.27 5.51 -9.46
CA ALA A 34 16.87 5.73 -9.09
C ALA A 34 16.74 6.79 -7.99
N ALA A 35 15.59 7.46 -7.94
CA ALA A 35 15.25 8.38 -6.86
C ALA A 35 15.33 7.66 -5.51
N ARG A 36 15.81 8.36 -4.49
CA ARG A 36 15.88 7.82 -3.14
C ARG A 36 14.58 8.14 -2.42
N LEU A 37 13.78 7.12 -2.19
CA LEU A 37 12.52 7.23 -1.46
C LEU A 37 12.74 6.98 0.04
N GLY A 38 11.96 7.67 0.88
CA GLY A 38 11.89 7.45 2.31
C GLY A 38 10.46 7.18 2.76
N LEU A 39 10.29 6.25 3.70
CA LEU A 39 8.98 6.00 4.32
C LEU A 39 8.52 7.25 5.07
N ALA A 40 7.30 7.69 4.78
CA ALA A 40 6.75 8.93 5.28
C ALA A 40 5.45 8.75 6.06
N ARG A 41 4.62 7.75 5.70
CA ARG A 41 3.43 7.36 6.48
C ARG A 41 3.25 5.86 6.39
N VAL A 42 2.75 5.23 7.45
CA VAL A 42 2.28 3.84 7.40
C VAL A 42 1.00 3.70 8.19
N SER A 43 0.01 3.07 7.56
CA SER A 43 -1.30 2.81 8.14
C SER A 43 -1.53 1.32 8.27
N VAL A 44 -2.01 0.89 9.44
CA VAL A 44 -2.44 -0.50 9.66
C VAL A 44 -3.84 -0.48 10.27
N VAL A 45 -4.77 -1.20 9.65
CA VAL A 45 -6.18 -1.27 10.07
C VAL A 45 -6.56 -2.70 10.42
N ARG A 46 -7.54 -2.86 11.33
CA ARG A 46 -8.05 -4.19 11.71
C ARG A 46 -8.81 -4.83 10.56
N GLY A 47 -8.47 -6.06 10.18
CA GLY A 47 -9.12 -6.78 9.08
C GLY A 47 -10.11 -7.86 9.51
N ASP A 48 -9.97 -8.44 10.70
CA ASP A 48 -10.82 -9.57 11.12
C ASP A 48 -12.31 -9.21 11.15
N ALA A 49 -13.13 -10.01 10.44
CA ALA A 49 -14.56 -9.77 10.28
C ALA A 49 -15.35 -9.81 11.60
N ALA A 50 -14.89 -10.61 12.57
CA ALA A 50 -15.60 -10.87 13.83
C ALA A 50 -15.32 -9.84 14.95
N ILE A 51 -14.50 -8.82 14.71
CA ILE A 51 -14.12 -7.83 15.72
C ILE A 51 -14.99 -6.56 15.58
N GLU A 52 -15.58 -6.08 16.69
CA GLU A 52 -16.47 -4.90 16.70
C GLU A 52 -15.84 -3.62 16.12
N ARG A 53 -14.51 -3.48 16.20
CA ARG A 53 -13.75 -2.33 15.68
C ARG A 53 -13.05 -2.63 14.35
N ARG A 54 -13.67 -3.43 13.49
CA ARG A 54 -13.14 -3.74 12.16
C ARG A 54 -12.91 -2.47 11.32
N LEU A 55 -11.90 -2.49 10.46
CA LEU A 55 -11.46 -1.39 9.59
C LEU A 55 -11.03 -0.11 10.33
N VAL A 56 -10.95 -0.13 11.67
CA VAL A 56 -10.41 0.97 12.47
C VAL A 56 -8.89 0.91 12.44
N PRO A 57 -8.18 2.03 12.17
CA PRO A 57 -6.73 2.08 12.22
C PRO A 57 -6.21 1.80 13.64
N ILE A 58 -5.16 0.99 13.71
CA ILE A 58 -4.39 0.70 14.93
C ILE A 58 -2.98 1.30 14.87
N ILE A 59 -2.52 1.61 13.66
CA ILE A 59 -1.32 2.39 13.37
C ILE A 59 -1.71 3.38 12.28
N ASP A 60 -1.38 4.66 12.47
CA ASP A 60 -1.40 5.72 11.46
C ASP A 60 -0.25 6.65 11.84
N ASP A 61 0.96 6.18 11.53
CA ASP A 61 2.20 6.79 11.98
C ASP A 61 2.81 7.62 10.84
N TYR A 62 2.97 8.92 11.07
CA TYR A 62 3.72 9.81 10.19
C TYR A 62 5.18 9.82 10.63
N ILE A 63 6.09 9.61 9.69
CA ILE A 63 7.51 9.43 9.98
C ILE A 63 8.22 10.76 9.88
N ARG A 64 8.78 11.21 11.00
CA ARG A 64 9.59 12.43 11.06
C ARG A 64 10.66 12.43 9.96
N ALA A 65 10.67 13.48 9.15
CA ALA A 65 11.77 13.74 8.23
C ALA A 65 13.05 14.11 9.02
N VAL A 66 14.13 13.34 8.81
CA VAL A 66 15.45 13.60 9.41
C VAL A 66 16.35 14.43 8.50
N GLU A 67 15.98 14.52 7.23
CA GLU A 67 16.63 15.27 6.17
C GLU A 67 15.56 15.98 5.32
N PRO A 68 15.92 17.02 4.55
CA PRO A 68 14.97 17.72 3.71
C PRO A 68 14.30 16.79 2.69
N VAL A 69 12.98 16.92 2.57
CA VAL A 69 12.20 16.23 1.52
C VAL A 69 12.37 17.00 0.21
N HIS A 70 12.81 16.32 -0.84
CA HIS A 70 12.95 16.89 -2.18
C HIS A 70 11.59 17.03 -2.87
N ASP A 71 10.78 15.97 -2.84
CA ASP A 71 9.42 15.96 -3.37
C ASP A 71 8.53 15.09 -2.48
N TYR A 72 7.39 15.63 -2.05
CA TYR A 72 6.43 14.92 -1.22
C TYR A 72 5.61 13.90 -2.01
N LEU A 73 5.64 13.95 -3.35
CA LEU A 73 4.84 13.09 -4.21
C LEU A 73 3.34 13.18 -3.86
N THR A 74 2.84 14.37 -3.46
CA THR A 74 1.53 14.57 -2.83
C THR A 74 0.36 13.91 -3.56
N ARG A 75 0.40 13.88 -4.89
CA ARG A 75 -0.60 13.18 -5.71
C ARG A 75 -0.72 11.70 -5.36
N PHE A 76 0.40 11.05 -5.06
CA PHE A 76 0.51 9.63 -4.77
C PHE A 76 0.64 9.32 -3.28
N SER A 77 1.10 10.26 -2.46
CA SER A 77 1.32 10.04 -1.02
C SER A 77 0.26 10.67 -0.11
N GLY A 78 -0.49 11.64 -0.63
CA GLY A 78 -1.38 12.49 0.17
C GLY A 78 -0.66 13.45 1.13
N LEU A 79 0.67 13.45 1.18
CA LEU A 79 1.46 14.24 2.12
C LEU A 79 1.76 15.63 1.58
N ILE A 80 1.74 16.62 2.47
CA ILE A 80 2.09 18.02 2.18
C ILE A 80 3.25 18.52 3.06
N PRO A 81 3.92 19.62 2.66
CA PRO A 81 4.92 20.26 3.51
C PRO A 81 4.36 20.60 4.89
N GLY A 82 5.07 20.16 5.94
CA GLY A 82 4.66 20.30 7.34
C GLY A 82 4.15 19.00 7.97
N ASP A 83 3.62 18.07 7.18
CA ASP A 83 3.06 16.81 7.71
C ASP A 83 4.09 15.94 8.42
N LEU A 84 5.37 16.06 8.07
CA LEU A 84 6.47 15.25 8.60
C LEU A 84 7.34 16.01 9.63
N ASP A 85 6.93 17.21 10.04
CA ASP A 85 7.61 18.04 11.05
C ASP A 85 6.88 17.97 12.41
N PRO A 86 7.55 17.51 13.48
CA PRO A 86 6.96 17.45 14.82
C PRO A 86 6.43 18.78 15.37
N ASN A 87 6.89 19.91 14.86
CA ASN A 87 6.51 21.24 15.37
C ASN A 87 5.28 21.83 14.68
N THR A 88 4.96 21.37 13.47
CA THR A 88 3.90 21.96 12.63
C THR A 88 2.82 20.95 12.23
N SER A 89 3.13 19.65 12.25
CA SER A 89 2.18 18.60 11.86
C SER A 89 1.00 18.50 12.81
N GLY A 90 -0.20 18.36 12.24
CA GLY A 90 -1.42 17.99 12.96
C GLY A 90 -1.54 16.48 13.21
N HIS A 91 -0.61 15.67 12.70
CA HIS A 91 -0.64 14.22 12.77
C HIS A 91 0.24 13.67 13.90
N HIS A 92 0.05 12.39 14.22
CA HIS A 92 0.92 11.69 15.16
C HIS A 92 2.29 11.39 14.51
N ILE A 93 3.28 12.22 14.84
CA ILE A 93 4.65 12.07 14.34
C ILE A 93 5.46 11.11 15.21
N THR A 94 6.12 10.16 14.57
CA THR A 94 7.02 9.21 15.21
C THR A 94 8.36 9.10 14.48
N LYS A 95 9.30 8.36 15.07
CA LYS A 95 10.59 8.04 14.44
C LYS A 95 10.46 6.76 13.63
N LEU A 96 11.21 6.68 12.52
CA LEU A 96 11.27 5.49 11.67
C LEU A 96 11.51 4.20 12.46
N LYS A 97 12.42 4.24 13.45
CA LYS A 97 12.71 3.09 14.32
C LYS A 97 11.48 2.58 15.09
N HIS A 98 10.62 3.47 15.56
CA HIS A 98 9.43 3.07 16.33
C HIS A 98 8.37 2.45 15.41
N ALA A 99 8.10 3.05 14.25
CA ALA A 99 7.20 2.47 13.26
C ALA A 99 7.68 1.08 12.81
N TYR A 100 8.99 0.94 12.54
CA TYR A 100 9.60 -0.34 12.21
C TYR A 100 9.39 -1.38 13.31
N LEU A 101 9.63 -1.03 14.58
CA LEU A 101 9.45 -1.97 15.69
C LEU A 101 7.99 -2.41 15.87
N LYS A 102 7.02 -1.50 15.65
CA LYS A 102 5.59 -1.86 15.65
C LYS A 102 5.29 -2.88 14.54
N LEU A 103 5.70 -2.60 13.30
CA LEU A 103 5.49 -3.52 12.17
C LEU A 103 6.20 -4.87 12.41
N ARG A 104 7.44 -4.82 12.90
CA ARG A 104 8.22 -6.02 13.21
C ARG A 104 7.54 -6.89 14.25
N TYR A 105 7.02 -6.29 15.32
CA TYR A 105 6.23 -7.01 16.32
C TYR A 105 4.99 -7.69 15.71
N LEU A 106 4.27 -7.02 14.81
CA LEU A 106 3.11 -7.61 14.13
C LEU A 106 3.50 -8.82 13.27
N VAL A 107 4.65 -8.75 12.58
CA VAL A 107 5.22 -9.88 11.82
C VAL A 107 5.59 -11.02 12.75
N ASP A 108 6.33 -10.75 13.83
CA ASP A 108 6.83 -11.77 14.77
C ASP A 108 5.69 -12.50 15.50
N VAL A 109 4.57 -11.82 15.77
CA VAL A 109 3.35 -12.42 16.35
C VAL A 109 2.58 -13.29 15.34
N GLY A 110 2.93 -13.24 14.05
CA GLY A 110 2.28 -14.07 13.03
C GLY A 110 1.01 -13.45 12.44
N CYS A 111 0.87 -12.11 12.43
CA CYS A 111 -0.26 -11.45 11.76
C CYS A 111 -0.18 -11.64 10.24
N VAL A 112 -1.34 -11.64 9.58
CA VAL A 112 -1.44 -11.69 8.11
C VAL A 112 -1.75 -10.30 7.59
N PHE A 113 -0.94 -9.81 6.66
CA PHE A 113 -1.04 -8.48 6.06
C PHE A 113 -1.74 -8.56 4.71
N VAL A 114 -2.83 -7.79 4.57
CA VAL A 114 -3.56 -7.58 3.33
C VAL A 114 -3.25 -6.19 2.81
N GLY A 115 -2.94 -6.07 1.53
CA GLY A 115 -2.63 -4.78 0.92
C GLY A 115 -2.61 -4.87 -0.61
N HIS A 116 -2.05 -3.85 -1.27
CA HIS A 116 -2.02 -3.79 -2.73
C HIS A 116 -0.63 -3.35 -3.22
N GLY A 117 0.17 -4.29 -3.71
CA GLY A 117 1.56 -4.02 -4.12
C GLY A 117 2.59 -4.17 -3.00
N LEU A 118 2.25 -4.89 -1.93
CA LEU A 118 3.04 -4.99 -0.68
C LEU A 118 4.49 -5.43 -0.86
N LYS A 119 4.81 -6.16 -1.94
CA LYS A 119 6.19 -6.56 -2.22
C LYS A 119 7.14 -5.35 -2.29
N GLN A 120 6.70 -4.28 -2.94
CA GLN A 120 7.52 -3.08 -3.08
C GLN A 120 7.53 -2.29 -1.77
N ASP A 121 6.40 -2.21 -1.07
CA ASP A 121 6.31 -1.48 0.20
C ASP A 121 7.22 -2.10 1.27
N PHE A 122 7.14 -3.42 1.48
CA PHE A 122 8.00 -4.11 2.44
C PHE A 122 9.49 -4.00 2.10
N LYS A 123 9.83 -4.00 0.80
CA LYS A 123 11.19 -3.74 0.34
C LYS A 123 11.64 -2.32 0.74
N MET A 124 10.79 -1.32 0.55
CA MET A 124 11.12 0.09 0.87
C MET A 124 11.14 0.34 2.39
N ILE A 125 10.26 -0.31 3.17
CA ILE A 125 10.26 -0.30 4.64
C ILE A 125 11.47 -1.07 5.21
N ASN A 126 12.12 -1.90 4.38
CA ASN A 126 13.23 -2.77 4.76
C ASN A 126 12.83 -3.83 5.81
N ILE A 127 11.67 -4.46 5.61
CA ILE A 127 11.17 -5.54 6.46
C ILE A 127 10.89 -6.79 5.62
N THR A 128 11.38 -7.94 6.09
CA THR A 128 11.07 -9.23 5.45
C THR A 128 9.88 -9.86 6.13
N VAL A 129 8.78 -10.01 5.37
CA VAL A 129 7.57 -10.67 5.83
C VAL A 129 7.50 -12.07 5.19
N PRO A 130 7.27 -13.15 5.97
CA PRO A 130 7.10 -14.49 5.41
C PRO A 130 5.94 -14.54 4.40
N PRO A 131 6.07 -15.24 3.26
CA PRO A 131 5.03 -15.27 2.23
C PRO A 131 3.65 -15.73 2.74
N ALA A 132 3.60 -16.62 3.72
CA ALA A 132 2.36 -17.09 4.34
C ALA A 132 1.60 -16.01 5.14
N GLN A 133 2.25 -14.87 5.42
CA GLN A 133 1.68 -13.71 6.10
C GLN A 133 1.34 -12.58 5.13
N ILE A 134 1.47 -12.78 3.81
CA ILE A 134 1.20 -11.74 2.81
C ILE A 134 0.01 -12.16 1.96
N VAL A 135 -0.97 -11.27 1.89
CA VAL A 135 -2.11 -11.33 0.98
C VAL A 135 -2.07 -10.07 0.12
N ASP A 136 -1.44 -10.18 -1.06
CA ASP A 136 -1.28 -9.05 -1.97
C ASP A 136 -2.40 -9.04 -3.01
N THR A 137 -3.35 -8.11 -2.87
CA THR A 137 -4.52 -8.02 -3.76
C THR A 137 -4.13 -7.74 -5.22
N VAL A 138 -2.99 -7.09 -5.48
CA VAL A 138 -2.54 -6.88 -6.86
C VAL A 138 -2.17 -8.20 -7.53
N GLU A 139 -1.67 -9.17 -6.77
CA GLU A 139 -1.32 -10.51 -7.27
C GLU A 139 -2.56 -11.41 -7.32
N LEU A 140 -3.49 -11.27 -6.37
CA LEU A 140 -4.76 -12.01 -6.38
C LEU A 140 -5.57 -11.72 -7.66
N PHE A 141 -5.70 -10.45 -8.02
CA PHE A 141 -6.46 -10.00 -9.20
C PHE A 141 -5.60 -9.86 -10.46
N HIS A 142 -4.55 -10.68 -10.60
CA HIS A 142 -3.66 -10.65 -11.76
C HIS A 142 -3.80 -11.88 -12.66
N PHE A 143 -3.99 -11.66 -13.96
CA PHE A 143 -3.75 -12.72 -14.95
C PHE A 143 -2.29 -12.75 -15.37
N LYS A 144 -1.70 -13.95 -15.39
CA LYS A 144 -0.34 -14.18 -15.90
C LYS A 144 -0.19 -13.55 -17.30
N ARG A 145 0.87 -12.76 -17.49
CA ARG A 145 1.18 -12.00 -18.72
C ARG A 145 0.23 -10.84 -19.05
N GLN A 146 -0.69 -10.46 -18.17
CA GLN A 146 -1.43 -9.21 -18.29
C GLN A 146 -0.80 -8.11 -17.44
N ARG A 147 -1.21 -6.85 -17.65
CA ARG A 147 -0.85 -5.75 -16.76
C ARG A 147 -1.48 -5.97 -15.37
N LYS A 148 -0.79 -5.47 -14.33
CA LYS A 148 -1.38 -5.34 -13.00
C LYS A 148 -2.46 -4.27 -13.01
N LEU A 149 -3.51 -4.48 -12.23
CA LEU A 149 -4.63 -3.56 -12.10
C LEU A 149 -4.41 -2.67 -10.88
N SER A 150 -4.73 -1.39 -10.95
CA SER A 150 -4.59 -0.47 -9.82
C SER A 150 -5.68 -0.70 -8.77
N LEU A 151 -5.38 -0.33 -7.53
CA LEU A 151 -6.33 -0.37 -6.42
C LEU A 151 -7.61 0.41 -6.75
N ARG A 152 -7.48 1.66 -7.23
CA ARG A 152 -8.62 2.49 -7.65
C ARG A 152 -9.51 1.82 -8.69
N PHE A 153 -8.93 1.19 -9.71
CA PHE A 153 -9.71 0.52 -10.74
C PHE A 153 -10.47 -0.69 -10.17
N LEU A 154 -9.81 -1.50 -9.34
CA LEU A 154 -10.47 -2.64 -8.68
C LEU A 154 -11.55 -2.18 -7.72
N ALA A 155 -11.31 -1.12 -6.93
CA ALA A 155 -12.28 -0.54 -6.02
C ALA A 155 -13.55 -0.08 -6.75
N SER A 156 -13.37 0.60 -7.89
CA SER A 156 -14.48 1.04 -8.73
C SER A 156 -15.28 -0.12 -9.31
N VAL A 157 -14.62 -1.12 -9.90
CA VAL A 157 -15.31 -2.21 -10.63
C VAL A 157 -15.91 -3.28 -9.71
N LEU A 158 -15.32 -3.51 -8.53
CA LEU A 158 -15.73 -4.60 -7.64
C LEU A 158 -16.50 -4.16 -6.40
N LEU A 159 -16.30 -2.92 -5.95
CA LEU A 159 -16.87 -2.38 -4.72
C LEU A 159 -17.74 -1.14 -4.95
N ASP A 160 -17.82 -0.64 -6.19
CA ASP A 160 -18.51 0.61 -6.56
C ASP A 160 -17.99 1.82 -5.75
N LEU A 161 -16.68 1.85 -5.48
CA LEU A 161 -16.01 2.93 -4.74
C LEU A 161 -15.12 3.75 -5.67
N ASP A 162 -15.24 5.08 -5.62
CA ASP A 162 -14.25 5.99 -6.20
C ASP A 162 -13.33 6.49 -5.09
N ILE A 163 -12.08 6.06 -5.15
CA ILE A 163 -11.02 6.40 -4.19
C ILE A 163 -9.90 7.13 -4.92
N GLN A 164 -9.00 7.76 -4.17
CA GLN A 164 -7.80 8.41 -4.74
C GLN A 164 -8.17 9.44 -5.83
N ALA A 165 -9.28 10.17 -5.66
CA ALA A 165 -9.78 11.12 -6.65
C ALA A 165 -8.82 12.30 -6.86
N THR A 166 -8.23 12.81 -5.79
CA THR A 166 -7.27 13.94 -5.80
C THR A 166 -5.90 13.51 -5.31
N THR A 167 -5.85 12.83 -4.16
CA THR A 167 -4.64 12.33 -3.51
C THR A 167 -4.93 10.96 -2.91
N HIS A 168 -3.88 10.21 -2.58
CA HIS A 168 -4.05 8.96 -1.84
C HIS A 168 -4.31 9.22 -0.35
N ASP A 169 -4.99 8.28 0.30
CA ASP A 169 -5.07 8.20 1.76
C ASP A 169 -4.78 6.75 2.19
N SER A 170 -3.69 6.60 2.91
CA SER A 170 -3.17 5.29 3.31
C SER A 170 -4.16 4.47 4.16
N ILE A 171 -5.02 5.12 4.96
CA ILE A 171 -6.06 4.41 5.73
C ILE A 171 -7.17 3.91 4.80
N GLU A 172 -7.67 4.75 3.89
CA GLU A 172 -8.63 4.37 2.85
C GLU A 172 -8.12 3.17 2.03
N ASP A 173 -6.87 3.24 1.57
CA ASP A 173 -6.28 2.21 0.71
C ASP A 173 -6.12 0.86 1.44
N ALA A 174 -5.66 0.88 2.70
CA ALA A 174 -5.60 -0.31 3.54
C ALA A 174 -6.97 -0.94 3.79
N ARG A 175 -8.03 -0.13 3.94
CA ARG A 175 -9.41 -0.62 4.10
C ARG A 175 -9.95 -1.24 2.83
N VAL A 176 -9.70 -0.61 1.69
CA VAL A 176 -10.13 -1.09 0.38
C VAL A 176 -9.46 -2.41 0.05
N ALA A 177 -8.16 -2.56 0.35
CA ALA A 177 -7.45 -3.83 0.16
C ALA A 177 -8.09 -4.98 0.96
N ILE A 178 -8.50 -4.75 2.21
CA ILE A 178 -9.25 -5.76 2.99
C ILE A 178 -10.58 -6.11 2.31
N ARG A 179 -11.35 -5.11 1.88
CA ARG A 179 -12.64 -5.34 1.21
C ARG A 179 -12.49 -6.09 -0.11
N LEU A 180 -11.42 -5.82 -0.87
CA LEU A 180 -11.10 -6.57 -2.08
C LEU A 180 -10.71 -8.02 -1.78
N TYR A 181 -9.97 -8.26 -0.71
CA TYR A 181 -9.65 -9.62 -0.27
C TYR A 181 -10.90 -10.40 0.13
N GLU A 182 -11.85 -9.77 0.83
CA GLU A 182 -13.13 -10.40 1.13
C GLU A 182 -13.93 -10.70 -0.12
N LYS A 183 -14.01 -9.74 -1.05
CA LYS A 183 -14.66 -9.97 -2.35
C LYS A 183 -14.01 -11.13 -3.10
N TYR A 184 -12.69 -11.27 -3.00
CA TYR A 184 -11.98 -12.42 -3.54
C TYR A 184 -12.41 -13.73 -2.87
N LEU A 185 -12.53 -13.77 -1.54
CA LEU A 185 -13.02 -14.95 -0.81
C LEU A 185 -14.45 -15.32 -1.22
N ASP A 186 -15.37 -14.35 -1.25
CA ASP A 186 -16.77 -14.54 -1.66
C ASP A 186 -16.86 -15.13 -3.08
N LEU A 187 -16.05 -14.61 -4.02
CA LEU A 187 -16.01 -15.09 -5.40
C LEU A 187 -15.42 -16.50 -5.54
N ASN A 188 -14.68 -16.99 -4.55
CA ASN A 188 -14.13 -18.34 -4.53
C ASN A 188 -15.03 -19.36 -3.82
N GLU A 189 -16.12 -18.93 -3.18
CA GLU A 189 -17.14 -19.85 -2.63
C GLU A 189 -17.85 -20.63 -3.75
N ILE A 190 -17.99 -20.01 -4.92
CA ILE A 190 -18.60 -20.62 -6.11
C ILE A 190 -17.48 -21.02 -7.10
N PRO A 191 -17.33 -22.32 -7.43
CA PRO A 191 -16.31 -22.77 -8.38
C PRO A 191 -16.41 -22.03 -9.72
N GLY A 192 -15.31 -21.39 -10.14
CA GLY A 192 -15.20 -20.70 -11.43
C GLY A 192 -15.71 -19.25 -11.45
N ALA A 193 -16.40 -18.79 -10.40
CA ALA A 193 -16.96 -17.43 -10.37
C ALA A 193 -15.85 -16.37 -10.33
N PHE A 194 -14.80 -16.58 -9.55
CA PHE A 194 -13.64 -15.69 -9.52
C PHE A 194 -12.98 -15.54 -10.89
N GLN A 195 -12.70 -16.64 -11.61
CA GLN A 195 -12.05 -16.60 -12.92
C GLN A 195 -12.93 -15.90 -13.97
N ALA A 196 -14.24 -16.16 -13.94
CA ALA A 196 -15.20 -15.50 -14.82
C ALA A 196 -15.23 -13.99 -14.56
N LYS A 197 -15.30 -13.57 -13.28
CA LYS A 197 -15.31 -12.16 -12.90
C LYS A 197 -14.00 -11.47 -13.25
N LEU A 198 -12.86 -12.11 -13.02
CA LEU A 198 -11.56 -11.55 -13.38
C LEU A 198 -11.45 -11.31 -14.89
N LEU A 199 -11.96 -12.23 -15.72
CA LEU A 199 -12.01 -12.05 -17.17
C LEU A 199 -12.89 -10.87 -17.59
N GLU A 200 -14.04 -10.69 -16.92
CA GLU A 200 -14.92 -9.53 -17.12
C GLU A 200 -14.20 -8.21 -16.81
N ILE A 201 -13.49 -8.13 -15.67
CA ILE A 201 -12.72 -6.95 -15.26
C ILE A 201 -11.69 -6.56 -16.33
N TYR A 202 -10.93 -7.54 -16.86
CA TYR A 202 -9.93 -7.28 -17.89
C TYR A 202 -10.53 -6.92 -19.26
N ARG A 203 -11.76 -7.36 -19.57
CA ARG A 203 -12.49 -6.91 -20.76
C ARG A 203 -12.96 -5.48 -20.60
N HIS A 204 -13.50 -5.13 -19.42
CA HIS A 204 -13.94 -3.79 -19.11
C HIS A 204 -12.78 -2.78 -19.20
N GLY A 205 -11.61 -3.09 -18.63
CA GLY A 205 -10.44 -2.21 -18.64
C GLY A 205 -9.69 -2.10 -19.99
N LYS A 206 -10.22 -2.69 -21.07
CA LYS A 206 -9.71 -2.56 -22.46
C LYS A 206 -10.63 -1.71 -23.35
N GLN A 207 -11.85 -1.43 -22.90
CA GLN A 207 -12.77 -0.50 -23.55
C GLN A 207 -12.37 0.93 -23.18
#